data_AF-A0A6N2LJA9-F1
#
_entry.id   AF-A0A6N2LJA9-F1
#
_cell.length_a   1.000
_cell.length_b   1.000
_cell.length_c   1.000
_cell.angle_alpha   90.00
_cell.angle_beta   90.00
_cell.angle_gamma   90.00
#
_symmetry.space_group_name_H-M   'P 1'
#
loop_
_entity.id
_entity.type
_entity.pdbx_description
1 polymer ?
#
loop_
_entity_poly.entity_id
_entity_poly.type
_entity_poly.pdbx_seq_one_letter_code
_entity_poly.pdbx_strand_id
1 'polypeptide(L)'
;MPHRATRPNHIVIILRGLPGSGKSYLAKMMRDLEVENGGNVPRIHSMDDYFMTEVEKVEDGDASKSSSSTRGKKPIVKRVVMEYCYEPEMEEAYRESLLKAFKKTLEEGTFTLVIVDDRNLRVADFAQLQRYTLTSLL
;
A
#
# COMPACT_ATOMS: atom_id res chain seq x y z
N MET A 1 26.03 -10.79 6.60
CA MET A 1 26.38 -9.46 6.06
C MET A 1 26.90 -8.58 7.19
N PRO A 2 28.09 -7.96 7.04
CA PRO A 2 28.60 -7.01 8.04
C PRO A 2 27.62 -5.82 8.17
N HIS A 3 27.44 -5.30 9.38
CA HIS A 3 26.48 -4.25 9.81
C HIS A 3 25.02 -4.66 10.09
N ARG A 4 24.60 -5.91 9.81
CA ARG A 4 23.25 -6.36 10.26
C ARG A 4 23.17 -6.58 11.77
N ALA A 5 24.28 -6.97 12.40
CA ALA A 5 24.36 -7.23 13.83
C ALA A 5 24.26 -5.96 14.70
N THR A 6 24.56 -4.78 14.14
CA THR A 6 24.47 -3.48 14.81
C THR A 6 23.21 -2.70 14.41
N ARG A 7 22.34 -3.29 13.58
CA ARG A 7 21.11 -2.67 13.10
C ARG A 7 20.10 -2.61 14.25
N PRO A 8 19.39 -1.49 14.46
CA PRO A 8 18.26 -1.44 15.38
C PRO A 8 17.22 -2.52 15.06
N ASN A 9 16.60 -3.09 16.09
CA ASN A 9 15.63 -4.18 15.93
C ASN A 9 14.37 -3.74 15.17
N HIS A 10 14.01 -2.46 15.25
CA HIS A 10 12.85 -1.87 14.60
C HIS A 10 13.25 -0.60 13.85
N ILE A 11 12.93 -0.54 12.57
CA ILE A 11 13.20 0.58 11.68
C ILE A 11 11.91 1.02 11.03
N VAL A 12 11.69 2.33 11.00
CA VAL A 12 10.60 2.94 10.23
C VAL A 12 11.22 3.78 9.11
N ILE A 13 10.76 3.55 7.88
CA ILE A 13 11.10 4.36 6.71
C ILE A 13 9.86 5.13 6.29
N ILE A 14 9.94 6.46 6.26
CA ILE A 14 8.85 7.32 5.77
C ILE A 14 9.29 7.90 4.43
N LEU A 15 8.67 7.44 3.35
CA LEU A 15 8.89 7.97 2.02
C LEU A 15 8.03 9.22 1.84
N ARG A 16 8.60 10.24 1.19
CA ARG A 16 7.94 11.51 0.88
C ARG A 16 8.32 11.98 -0.51
N GLY A 17 7.41 12.63 -1.23
CA GLY A 17 7.66 13.10 -2.59
C GLY A 17 6.41 13.20 -3.45
N LEU A 18 6.53 13.93 -4.57
CA LEU A 18 5.42 14.17 -5.49
C LEU A 18 4.82 12.88 -6.06
N PRO A 19 3.54 12.86 -6.44
CA PRO A 19 2.97 11.76 -7.23
C PRO A 19 3.83 11.45 -8.46
N GLY A 20 4.02 10.17 -8.79
CA GLY A 20 4.85 9.74 -9.93
C GLY A 20 6.37 9.73 -9.68
N SER A 21 6.86 10.16 -8.51
CA SER A 21 8.31 10.17 -8.22
C SER A 21 8.94 8.81 -7.91
N GLY A 22 8.19 7.71 -8.06
CA GLY A 22 8.69 6.34 -7.86
C GLY A 22 8.75 5.84 -6.41
N LYS A 23 8.09 6.50 -5.44
CA LYS A 23 8.12 6.08 -4.02
C LYS A 23 7.62 4.66 -3.81
N SER A 24 6.47 4.30 -4.39
CA SER A 24 5.89 2.97 -4.29
C SER A 24 6.74 1.91 -4.96
N TYR A 25 7.45 2.27 -6.03
CA TYR A 25 8.44 1.39 -6.63
C TYR A 25 9.61 1.15 -5.67
N LEU A 26 10.14 2.21 -5.05
CA LEU A 26 11.21 2.08 -4.05
C LEU A 26 10.77 1.28 -2.82
N ALA A 27 9.56 1.49 -2.31
CA ALA A 27 9.00 0.73 -1.18
C ALA A 27 8.93 -0.77 -1.49
N LYS A 28 8.45 -1.13 -2.68
CA LYS A 28 8.40 -2.51 -3.16
C LYS A 28 9.79 -3.10 -3.32
N MET A 29 10.71 -2.37 -3.95
CA MET A 29 12.11 -2.80 -4.09
C MET A 29 12.80 -3.01 -2.74
N MET A 30 12.58 -2.13 -1.76
CA MET A 30 13.12 -2.29 -0.41
C MET A 30 12.56 -3.53 0.29
N ARG A 31 11.27 -3.80 0.13
CA ARG A 31 10.64 -5.02 0.65
C ARG A 31 11.27 -6.25 0.01
N ASP A 32 11.37 -6.27 -1.32
CA ASP A 32 11.88 -7.42 -2.06
C ASP A 32 13.36 -7.68 -1.69
N LEU A 33 14.16 -6.62 -1.55
CA LEU A 33 15.55 -6.70 -1.10
C LEU A 33 15.68 -7.21 0.34
N GLU A 34 14.84 -6.78 1.29
CA GLU A 34 14.90 -7.27 2.66
C GLU A 34 14.55 -8.77 2.72
N VAL A 35 13.57 -9.21 1.92
CA VAL A 35 13.17 -10.62 1.82
C VAL A 35 14.26 -11.46 1.14
N GLU A 36 14.85 -10.98 0.05
CA GLU A 36 15.95 -11.64 -0.65
C GLU A 36 17.17 -11.86 0.25
N ASN A 37 17.44 -10.91 1.16
CA ASN A 37 18.49 -11.02 2.16
C ASN A 37 18.14 -11.91 3.36
N GLY A 38 17.00 -12.62 3.33
CA GLY A 38 16.53 -13.51 4.39
C GLY A 38 15.94 -12.79 5.60
N GLY A 39 15.56 -11.51 5.45
CA GLY A 39 14.83 -10.76 6.46
C GLY A 39 13.33 -11.06 6.46
N ASN A 40 12.64 -10.60 7.51
CA ASN A 40 11.19 -10.67 7.57
C ASN A 40 10.58 -9.68 6.58
N VAL A 41 9.44 -10.04 5.98
CA VAL A 41 8.73 -9.18 5.03
C VAL A 41 8.37 -7.84 5.69
N PRO A 42 8.87 -6.70 5.16
CA PRO A 42 8.51 -5.39 5.69
C PRO A 42 7.02 -5.08 5.55
N ARG A 43 6.44 -4.38 6.53
CA ARG A 43 5.07 -3.89 6.46
C ARG A 43 5.04 -2.56 5.72
N ILE A 44 4.31 -2.48 4.61
CA ILE A 44 4.11 -1.23 3.87
C ILE A 44 2.71 -0.69 4.20
N HIS A 45 2.64 0.58 4.57
CA HIS A 45 1.40 1.35 4.72
C HIS A 45 1.37 2.40 3.61
N SER A 46 0.52 2.20 2.60
CA SER A 46 0.39 3.11 1.46
C SER A 46 -0.92 3.87 1.52
N MET A 47 -0.88 5.17 1.24
CA MET A 47 -2.11 5.95 1.09
C MET A 47 -2.89 5.54 -0.18
N ASP A 48 -2.18 5.07 -1.21
CA ASP A 48 -2.80 4.64 -2.47
C ASP A 48 -3.72 3.42 -2.29
N ASP A 49 -3.50 2.61 -1.25
CA ASP A 49 -4.35 1.45 -0.93
C ASP A 49 -5.78 1.88 -0.53
N TYR A 50 -5.97 3.12 -0.07
CA TYR A 50 -7.29 3.67 0.28
C TYR A 50 -8.04 4.25 -0.91
N PHE A 51 -7.35 4.58 -2.01
CA PHE A 51 -7.98 5.13 -3.22
C PHE A 51 -8.35 4.06 -4.25
N MET A 52 -7.90 2.83 -4.06
CA MET A 52 -8.07 1.73 -5.00
C MET A 52 -9.18 0.80 -4.52
N THR A 53 -10.37 0.94 -5.11
CA THR A 53 -11.54 0.13 -4.76
C THR A 53 -11.69 -1.04 -5.74
N GLU A 54 -11.93 -2.24 -5.20
CA GLU A 54 -12.30 -3.40 -6.00
C GLU A 54 -13.73 -3.25 -6.52
N VAL A 55 -13.90 -3.07 -7.83
CA VAL A 55 -15.21 -3.00 -8.48
C VAL A 55 -15.41 -4.25 -9.33
N GLU A 56 -16.44 -5.04 -9.02
CA GLU A 56 -16.86 -6.14 -9.89
C GLU A 56 -17.54 -5.56 -11.13
N LYS A 57 -16.87 -5.61 -12.28
CA LYS A 57 -17.50 -5.30 -13.57
C LYS A 57 -17.93 -6.58 -14.25
N VAL A 58 -19.23 -6.64 -14.56
CA VAL A 58 -19.80 -7.67 -15.43
C VAL A 58 -19.78 -7.12 -16.85
N GLU A 59 -18.82 -7.56 -17.67
CA GLU A 59 -18.89 -7.32 -19.12
C GLU A 59 -19.85 -8.35 -19.74
N ASP A 60 -21.01 -7.87 -20.20
CA ASP A 60 -21.81 -8.64 -21.17
C ASP A 60 -21.01 -8.69 -22.47
N GLY A 61 -20.64 -9.91 -22.88
CA GLY A 61 -19.85 -10.12 -24.08
C GLY A 61 -20.61 -9.68 -25.33
N ASP A 62 -20.41 -8.45 -25.77
CA ASP A 62 -20.86 -7.94 -27.07
C ASP A 62 -20.00 -8.54 -28.18
N ALA A 63 -20.23 -9.82 -28.43
CA ALA A 63 -19.73 -10.48 -29.63
C ALA A 63 -20.69 -10.15 -30.76
N SER A 64 -20.28 -9.19 -31.57
CA SER A 64 -20.67 -8.99 -32.97
C SER A 64 -21.19 -10.30 -33.60
N LYS A 65 -22.51 -10.39 -33.83
CA LYS A 65 -23.12 -11.53 -34.50
C LYS A 65 -22.75 -11.51 -35.98
N SER A 66 -21.70 -12.24 -36.35
CA SER A 66 -21.72 -13.02 -37.59
C SER A 66 -22.11 -14.46 -37.24
N SER A 67 -23.18 -14.91 -37.91
CA SER A 67 -23.60 -16.29 -38.20
C SER A 67 -23.25 -17.45 -37.26
N SER A 68 -24.32 -18.18 -36.93
CA SER A 68 -24.41 -19.62 -36.60
C SER A 68 -24.43 -20.02 -35.12
N SER A 69 -25.65 -20.41 -34.73
CA SER A 69 -26.03 -21.41 -33.73
C SER A 69 -24.93 -22.25 -33.08
N THR A 70 -24.77 -22.12 -31.76
CA THR A 70 -24.66 -23.27 -30.85
C THR A 70 -24.92 -22.82 -29.40
N ARG A 71 -25.79 -23.56 -28.73
CA ARG A 71 -26.34 -23.29 -27.39
C ARG A 71 -25.33 -23.70 -26.32
N GLY A 72 -24.32 -22.87 -26.08
CA GLY A 72 -23.38 -22.98 -24.96
C GLY A 72 -23.61 -21.86 -23.96
N LYS A 73 -23.92 -22.18 -22.70
CA LYS A 73 -23.93 -21.20 -21.60
C LYS A 73 -22.51 -20.61 -21.50
N LYS A 74 -22.35 -19.36 -21.96
CA LYS A 74 -21.06 -18.66 -21.88
C LYS A 74 -20.69 -18.48 -20.40
N PRO A 75 -19.47 -18.83 -19.96
CA PRO A 75 -19.03 -18.57 -18.59
C PRO A 75 -18.93 -17.06 -18.39
N ILE A 76 -19.70 -16.54 -17.44
CA ILE A 76 -19.58 -15.15 -16.96
C ILE A 76 -18.22 -15.06 -16.26
N VAL A 77 -17.22 -14.51 -16.95
CA VAL A 77 -15.92 -14.22 -16.33
C VAL A 77 -16.09 -12.94 -15.53
N LYS A 78 -16.31 -13.06 -14.22
CA LYS A 78 -16.27 -11.93 -13.30
C LYS A 78 -14.85 -11.38 -13.28
N ARG A 79 -14.66 -10.14 -13.74
CA ARG A 79 -13.38 -9.44 -13.62
C ARG A 79 -13.50 -8.41 -12.49
N VAL A 80 -12.68 -8.59 -11.46
CA VAL A 80 -12.44 -7.55 -10.44
C VAL A 80 -11.54 -6.51 -11.09
N VAL A 81 -12.05 -5.29 -11.26
CA VAL A 81 -11.29 -4.16 -11.80
C VAL A 81 -10.98 -3.24 -10.63
N MET A 82 -9.71 -2.89 -10.45
CA MET A 82 -9.32 -1.87 -9.48
C MET A 82 -9.66 -0.50 -10.07
N GLU A 83 -10.66 0.17 -9.54
CA GLU A 83 -11.00 1.54 -9.92
C GLU A 83 -10.41 2.53 -8.92
N TYR A 84 -9.79 3.57 -9.47
CA TYR A 84 -9.28 4.68 -8.68
C TYR A 84 -10.44 5.63 -8.37
N CYS A 85 -10.84 5.70 -7.11
CA CYS A 85 -11.86 6.64 -6.61
C CYS A 85 -11.17 7.65 -5.69
N TYR A 86 -10.87 8.84 -6.22
CA TYR A 86 -10.39 9.94 -5.38
C TYR A 86 -11.55 10.75 -4.82
N GLU A 87 -11.80 10.56 -3.53
CA GLU A 87 -12.78 11.33 -2.77
C GLU A 87 -12.03 12.32 -1.86
N PRO A 88 -11.88 13.60 -2.25
CA PRO A 88 -11.12 14.57 -1.48
C PRO A 88 -11.70 14.80 -0.07
N GLU A 89 -13.01 14.64 0.08
CA GLU A 89 -13.72 14.74 1.36
C GLU A 89 -13.34 13.62 2.33
N MET A 90 -12.97 12.45 1.80
CA MET A 90 -12.57 11.28 2.58
C MET A 90 -11.07 11.22 2.88
N GLU A 91 -10.27 12.12 2.29
CA GLU A 91 -8.80 12.10 2.42
C GLU A 91 -8.36 12.21 3.88
N GLU A 92 -9.07 12.99 4.70
CA GLU A 92 -8.77 13.12 6.13
C GLU A 92 -9.03 11.81 6.88
N ALA A 93 -10.17 11.17 6.64
CA ALA A 93 -10.52 9.87 7.25
C ALA A 93 -9.53 8.76 6.84
N TYR A 94 -9.06 8.77 5.59
CA TYR A 94 -8.04 7.85 5.12
C TYR A 94 -6.68 8.09 5.80
N ARG A 95 -6.28 9.36 6.01
CA ARG A 95 -5.05 9.67 6.76
C ARG A 95 -5.14 9.21 8.20
N GLU A 96 -6.26 9.42 8.86
CA GLU A 96 -6.49 8.92 10.23
C GLU A 96 -6.43 7.39 10.29
N SER A 97 -6.99 6.72 9.28
CA SER A 97 -6.97 5.26 9.17
C SER A 97 -5.56 4.73 8.95
N LEU A 98 -4.77 5.37 8.08
CA LEU A 98 -3.36 5.06 7.84
C LEU A 98 -2.54 5.23 9.14
N LEU A 99 -2.72 6.36 9.83
CA LEU A 99 -2.04 6.64 11.09
C LEU A 99 -2.40 5.62 12.17
N LYS A 100 -3.68 5.23 12.26
CA LYS A 100 -4.16 4.21 13.21
C LYS A 100 -3.56 2.83 12.91
N ALA A 101 -3.56 2.43 11.64
CA ALA A 101 -2.96 1.17 11.22
C ALA A 101 -1.44 1.14 11.48
N PHE A 102 -0.76 2.26 11.20
CA PHE A 102 0.65 2.44 11.48
C PHE A 102 0.97 2.34 12.97
N LYS A 103 0.25 3.07 13.83
CA LYS A 103 0.42 3.00 15.30
C LYS A 103 0.24 1.58 15.82
N LYS A 104 -0.83 0.91 15.41
CA LYS A 104 -1.09 -0.48 15.81
C LYS A 104 0.06 -1.41 15.39
N THR A 105 0.61 -1.21 14.19
CA THR A 105 1.78 -1.99 13.71
C THR A 105 3.01 -1.76 14.58
N LEU A 106 3.25 -0.53 15.04
CA LEU A 106 4.36 -0.21 15.93
C LEU A 106 4.14 -0.80 17.33
N GLU A 107 2.93 -0.70 17.87
CA GLU A 107 2.55 -1.24 19.19
C GLU A 107 2.67 -2.76 19.24
N GLU A 108 2.29 -3.45 18.15
CA GLU A 108 2.47 -4.90 18.04
C GLU A 108 3.94 -5.31 17.99
N GLY A 109 4.83 -4.44 17.50
CA GLY A 109 6.28 -4.67 17.46
C GLY A 109 6.69 -5.91 16.64
N THR A 110 5.80 -6.45 15.82
CA THR A 110 6.02 -7.71 15.08
C THR A 110 6.94 -7.54 13.88
N PHE A 111 6.97 -6.33 13.31
CA PHE A 111 7.75 -6.02 12.11
C PHE A 111 9.07 -5.34 12.48
N THR A 112 10.17 -5.88 11.95
CA THR A 112 11.50 -5.28 12.06
C THR A 112 11.66 -4.05 11.17
N LEU A 113 10.93 -3.99 10.06
CA LEU A 113 10.94 -2.89 9.11
C LEU A 113 9.50 -2.52 8.74
N VAL A 114 9.14 -1.27 8.98
CA VAL A 114 7.86 -0.67 8.59
C VAL A 114 8.13 0.48 7.62
N ILE A 115 7.42 0.51 6.51
CA ILE A 115 7.55 1.51 5.45
C ILE A 115 6.22 2.25 5.35
N VAL A 116 6.25 3.58 5.38
CA VAL A 116 5.10 4.44 5.08
C VAL A 116 5.35 5.08 3.72
N ASP A 117 4.47 4.79 2.76
CA ASP A 117 4.47 5.35 1.42
C ASP A 117 3.29 6.31 1.24
N ASP A 118 3.56 7.59 1.40
CA ASP A 118 2.57 8.65 1.17
C ASP A 118 3.24 9.85 0.50
N ARG A 119 2.42 10.74 -0.08
CA ARG A 119 2.87 12.01 -0.63
C ARG A 119 3.54 12.85 0.46
N ASN A 120 3.03 12.80 1.70
CA ASN A 120 3.56 13.51 2.88
C ASN A 120 3.87 14.99 2.57
N LEU A 121 3.00 15.66 1.82
CA LEU A 121 3.26 17.01 1.28
C LEU A 121 3.18 18.11 2.35
N ARG A 122 2.44 17.87 3.44
CA ARG A 122 2.32 18.81 4.57
C ARG A 122 3.25 18.37 5.69
N VAL A 123 4.00 19.33 6.22
CA VAL A 123 4.91 19.11 7.35
C VAL A 123 4.17 18.59 8.59
N ALA A 124 2.92 19.01 8.79
CA ALA A 124 2.10 18.57 9.92
C ALA A 124 1.83 17.05 9.91
N ASP A 125 1.47 16.48 8.75
CA ASP A 125 1.16 15.06 8.61
C ASP A 125 2.41 14.21 8.86
N PHE A 126 3.53 14.64 8.29
CA PHE A 126 4.84 14.02 8.53
C PHE A 126 5.29 14.11 9.99
N ALA A 127 5.09 15.27 10.63
CA ALA A 127 5.48 15.48 12.03
C ALA A 127 4.74 14.55 12.99
N GLN A 128 3.48 14.19 12.70
CA GLN A 128 2.75 13.22 13.51
C GLN A 128 3.38 11.82 13.40
N LEU A 129 3.64 11.33 12.19
CA LEU A 129 4.29 10.03 11.99
C LEU A 129 5.67 9.98 12.65
N GLN A 130 6.48 11.04 12.47
CA GLN A 130 7.79 11.16 13.12
C GLN A 130 7.68 11.16 14.64
N ARG A 131 6.74 11.93 15.21
CA ARG A 131 6.57 12.03 16.66
C ARG A 131 6.19 10.69 17.27
N TYR A 132 5.25 9.96 16.66
CA TYR A 132 4.88 8.62 17.14
C TYR A 132 6.04 7.63 17.01
N THR A 133 6.77 7.66 15.89
CA THR A 133 7.96 6.82 15.70
C THR A 133 9.00 7.03 16.80
N LEU A 134 9.29 8.29 17.15
CA LEU A 134 10.26 8.62 18.21
C LEU A 134 9.78 8.20 19.60
N THR A 135 8.49 8.35 19.91
CA THR A 135 7.96 7.94 21.22
C THR A 135 7.85 6.42 21.37
N SER A 136 7.63 5.68 20.28
CA SER A 136 7.47 4.22 20.32
C SER A 136 8.77 3.42 20.19
N LEU A 137 9.87 4.05 19.74
CA LEU A 137 11.17 3.39 19.55
C LEU A 137 12.25 3.81 20.57
N LEU A 138 11.92 4.73 21.50
CA LEU A 138 12.74 5.10 22.66
C LEU A 138 12.19 4.45 23.93
#